data_AF-A0A350XQQ0-F1
#
_entry.id   AF-A0A350XQQ0-F1
#
_cell.length_a   1.000
_cell.length_b   1.000
_cell.length_c   1.000
_cell.angle_alpha   90.00
_cell.angle_beta   90.00
_cell.angle_gamma   90.00
#
_symmetry.space_group_name_H-M   'P 1'
#
loop_
_entity.id
_entity.type
_entity.pdbx_description
1 polymer ?
#
loop_
_entity_poly.entity_id
_entity_poly.type
_entity_poly.pdbx_seq_one_letter_code
_entity_poly.pdbx_strand_id
1 'polypeptide(L)' 'MVRWRAWLALIKPRIIELLLISTVPAMVLAAGKWPGTGLVLATLVGGILTAGGANAINNVVDRDIDARMERT' A
#
# COMPACT_ATOMS: atom_id res chain seq x y z
N MET A 1 12.05 -20.39 -1.29
CA MET A 1 10.90 -19.51 -0.93
C MET A 1 9.83 -19.66 -1.99
N VAL A 2 8.57 -19.87 -1.62
CA VAL A 2 7.48 -19.96 -2.62
C VAL A 2 7.26 -18.57 -3.23
N ARG A 3 7.17 -18.47 -4.56
CA ARG A 3 7.21 -17.20 -5.32
C ARG A 3 6.22 -16.13 -4.83
N TRP A 4 5.04 -16.53 -4.39
CA TRP A 4 4.01 -15.62 -3.85
C TRP A 4 4.46 -14.92 -2.56
N ARG A 5 5.26 -15.57 -1.70
CA ARG A 5 5.76 -14.96 -0.45
C ARG A 5 6.73 -13.82 -0.72
N ALA A 6 7.51 -13.92 -1.80
CA ALA A 6 8.41 -12.86 -2.24
C ALA A 6 7.62 -11.63 -2.71
N TRP A 7 6.53 -11.84 -3.46
CA TRP A 7 5.63 -10.74 -3.87
C TRP A 7 4.99 -10.05 -2.67
N LEU A 8 4.55 -10.80 -1.66
CA LEU A 8 4.00 -10.20 -0.43
C LEU A 8 5.05 -9.40 0.36
N ALA A 9 6.30 -9.86 0.38
CA ALA A 9 7.38 -9.12 1.03
C ALA A 9 7.66 -7.78 0.32
N LEU A 10 7.57 -7.76 -1.01
CA LEU A 10 7.78 -6.54 -1.81
C LEU A 10 6.70 -5.48 -1.59
N ILE A 11 5.43 -5.89 -1.54
CA ILE A 11 4.32 -4.92 -1.41
C ILE A 11 4.16 -4.38 0.02
N LYS A 12 4.80 -4.99 1.03
CA LYS A 12 4.77 -4.55 2.44
C LYS A 12 3.32 -4.29 2.94
N PRO A 13 2.47 -5.32 3.06
CA PRO A 13 1.02 -5.17 3.25
C PRO A 13 0.62 -4.35 4.48
N ARG A 14 1.42 -4.43 5.55
CA ARG A 14 1.19 -3.63 6.77
C ARG A 14 1.32 -2.13 6.54
N ILE A 15 2.19 -1.69 5.63
CA ILE A 15 2.31 -0.28 5.25
C ILE A 15 1.07 0.16 4.47
N ILE A 16 0.60 -0.70 3.55
CA ILE A 16 -0.61 -0.44 2.76
C ILE A 16 -1.85 -0.34 3.68
N GLU A 17 -1.97 -1.21 4.68
CA GLU A 17 -3.07 -1.15 5.66
C GLU A 17 -3.08 0.19 6.41
N LEU A 18 -1.92 0.61 6.93
CA LEU A 18 -1.76 1.89 7.63
C LEU A 18 -2.09 3.09 6.74
N LEU A 19 -1.84 2.99 5.43
CA LEU A 19 -2.27 3.99 4.45
C LEU A 19 -3.81 3.99 4.30
N LEU A 20 -4.39 2.82 4.03
CA LEU A 20 -5.80 2.68 3.65
C LEU A 20 -6.78 2.92 4.79
N ILE A 21 -6.40 2.65 6.04
CA ILE A 21 -7.28 2.87 7.20
C ILE A 21 -7.72 4.34 7.32
N SER A 22 -6.85 5.28 6.92
CA SER A 22 -7.16 6.71 6.91
C SER A 22 -8.01 7.15 5.71
N THR A 23 -8.03 6.34 4.65
CA THR A 23 -8.70 6.69 3.38
C THR A 23 -10.22 6.72 3.54
N VAL A 24 -10.81 5.70 4.17
CA VAL A 24 -12.28 5.61 4.31
C VAL A 24 -12.85 6.75 5.17
N PRO A 25 -12.31 7.08 6.36
CA PRO A 25 -12.75 8.23 7.13
C PRO A 25 -12.65 9.55 6.36
N ALA A 26 -11.55 9.76 5.61
CA ALA A 26 -11.37 10.96 4.80
C ALA A 26 -12.45 11.07 3.70
N MET A 27 -12.81 9.96 3.05
CA MET A 27 -13.87 9.94 2.03
C MET A 27 -15.25 10.28 2.61
N VAL A 28 -15.58 9.74 3.80
CA VAL A 28 -16.85 10.03 4.48
C VAL A 28 -16.91 11.48 4.93
N LEU A 29 -15.83 12.00 5.50
CA LEU A 29 -15.72 13.39 5.92
C LEU A 29 -15.88 14.35 4.73
N ALA A 30 -15.20 14.07 3.61
CA ALA A 30 -15.27 14.89 2.40
C ALA A 30 -16.66 14.88 1.75
N ALA A 31 -17.36 13.74 1.79
CA ALA A 31 -18.70 13.62 1.23
C ALA A 31 -19.81 14.13 2.18
N GLY A 32 -19.53 14.27 3.48
CA GLY A 32 -20.52 14.56 4.53
C GLY A 32 -21.53 13.42 4.76
N LYS A 33 -21.32 12.27 4.13
CA LYS A 33 -22.18 11.07 4.18
C LYS A 33 -21.40 9.86 3.68
N TRP A 34 -22.00 8.67 3.71
CA TRP A 34 -21.42 7.51 3.04
C TRP A 34 -21.33 7.77 1.52
N PRO A 35 -20.12 7.75 0.92
CA PRO A 35 -19.93 8.13 -0.48
C PRO A 35 -20.37 7.05 -1.48
N GLY A 36 -20.72 5.85 -0.98
CA GLY A 36 -21.16 4.71 -1.79
C GLY A 36 -20.13 3.58 -1.78
N THR A 37 -20.61 2.36 -1.56
CA THR A 37 -19.75 1.18 -1.36
C THR A 37 -18.88 0.86 -2.57
N GLY A 38 -19.42 1.03 -3.79
CA GLY A 38 -18.65 0.82 -5.02
C GLY A 38 -17.47 1.77 -5.15
N LEU A 39 -17.66 3.05 -4.80
CA LEU A 39 -16.59 4.05 -4.83
C LEU A 39 -15.52 3.72 -3.79
N VAL A 40 -15.92 3.39 -2.56
CA VAL A 40 -14.98 2.99 -1.50
C VAL A 40 -14.16 1.78 -1.93
N LEU A 41 -14.79 0.73 -2.47
CA LEU A 41 -14.08 -0.46 -2.93
C LEU A 41 -13.12 -0.15 -4.08
N ALA A 42 -13.55 0.64 -5.07
CA ALA A 42 -12.70 1.05 -6.19
C ALA A 42 -11.47 1.83 -5.70
N THR A 43 -11.66 2.75 -4.75
CA THR A 43 -10.56 3.52 -4.14
C THR A 43 -9.61 2.64 -3.35
N LEU A 44 -10.14 1.72 -2.52
CA LEU A 44 -9.30 0.81 -1.73
C LEU A 44 -8.49 -0.12 -2.64
N VAL A 45 -9.11 -0.72 -3.66
CA VAL A 45 -8.41 -1.58 -4.62
C VAL A 45 -7.34 -0.78 -5.39
N GLY A 46 -7.67 0.40 -5.89
CA GLY A 46 -6.71 1.29 -6.55
C GLY A 46 -5.55 1.69 -5.62
N GLY A 47 -5.85 1.95 -4.35
CA GLY A 47 -4.86 2.26 -3.32
C GLY A 47 -3.92 1.10 -3.04
N ILE A 48 -4.43 -0.14 -2.92
CA ILE A 48 -3.59 -1.35 -2.78
C ILE A 48 -2.67 -1.50 -3.98
N LEU A 49 -3.19 -1.37 -5.20
CA LEU A 49 -2.41 -1.55 -6.43
C LEU A 49 -1.31 -0.48 -6.56
N THR A 50 -1.66 0.78 -6.29
CA THR A 50 -0.72 1.91 -6.37
C THR A 50 0.36 1.81 -5.30
N ALA A 51 -0.02 1.58 -4.04
CA ALA A 51 0.93 1.47 -2.93
C ALA A 51 1.82 0.23 -3.06
N GLY A 52 1.27 -0.90 -3.50
CA GLY A 52 2.03 -2.13 -3.78
C GLY A 52 3.05 -1.93 -4.90
N GLY A 53 2.66 -1.27 -5.98
CA GLY A 53 3.56 -0.90 -7.07
C GLY A 53 4.66 0.07 -6.62
N ALA A 54 4.30 1.10 -5.86
CA ALA A 54 5.25 2.06 -5.31
C ALA A 54 6.26 1.40 -4.37
N ASN A 55 5.83 0.49 -3.49
CA ASN A 55 6.73 -0.27 -2.62
C ASN A 55 7.68 -1.17 -3.42
N ALA A 56 7.19 -1.85 -4.46
CA ALA A 56 8.04 -2.66 -5.33
C ALA A 56 9.09 -1.81 -6.04
N ILE A 57 8.71 -0.64 -6.57
CA ILE A 57 9.64 0.30 -7.20
C ILE A 57 10.65 0.84 -6.19
N ASN A 58 10.22 1.25 -4.99
CA ASN A 58 11.13 1.72 -3.95
C ASN A 58 12.20 0.68 -3.61
N ASN A 59 11.84 -0.60 -3.43
CA ASN A 59 12.83 -1.65 -3.17
C ASN A 59 13.82 -1.87 -4.33
N VAL A 60 13.44 -1.52 -5.57
CA VAL A 60 14.34 -1.61 -6.73
C VAL A 60 15.28 -0.40 -6.76
N VAL A 61 14.73 0.81 -6.57
CA VAL A 61 15.49 2.06 -6.60
C VAL A 61 16.48 2.13 -5.44
N ASP A 62 16.06 1.71 -4.26
CA ASP A 62 16.87 1.77 -3.03
C ASP A 62 17.78 0.55 -2.85
N ARG A 63 17.83 -0.38 -3.82
CA ARG A 63 18.57 -1.65 -3.71
C ARG A 63 20.01 -1.47 -3.24
N ASP A 64 20.71 -0.46 -3.76
CA ASP A 64 22.12 -0.20 -3.46
C ASP A 64 22.30 0.40 -2.06
N ILE A 65 21.33 1.19 -1.62
CA ILE A 65 21.28 1.82 -0.31
C ILE A 65 20.94 0.76 0.74
N ASP A 66 19.91 -0.06 0.48
CA ASP A 66 19.45 -1.16 1.31
C ASP A 66 20.55 -2.19 1.60
N ALA A 67 21.46 -2.40 0.65
CA ALA A 67 22.60 -3.30 0.80
C ALA A 67 23.66 -2.78 1.80
N ARG A 68 23.69 -1.48 2.06
CA ARG A 68 24.62 -0.80 2.97
C ARG A 68 23.99 -0.46 4.32
N MET A 69 22.69 -0.71 4.49
CA MET A 69 21.99 -0.46 5.75
C MET A 69 22.37 -1.48 6.82
N GLU A 70 22.80 -0.99 7.98
CA GLU A 70 23.00 -1.81 9.17
C GLU A 70 21.65 -2.40 9.59
N ARG A 71 21.59 -3.72 9.72
CA ARG A 71 20.36 -4.42 10.11
C ARG A 71 20.28 -4.42 11.64
N THR A 72 19.30 -3.70 12.19
CA THR A 72 18.93 -3.77 13.62
C THR A 72 18.15 -5.03 13.94
#